data_AF-A0A2D6U207-F1
#
_entry.id   AF-A0A2D6U207-F1
#
_cell.length_a   1.000
_cell.length_b   1.000
_cell.length_c   1.000
_cell.angle_alpha   90.00
_cell.angle_beta   90.00
_cell.angle_gamma   90.00
#
_symmetry.space_group_name_H-M   'P 1'
#
loop_
_entity.id
_entity.type
_entity.pdbx_description
1 polymer ?
#
loop_
_entity_poly.entity_id
_entity_poly.type
_entity_poly.pdbx_seq_one_letter_code
_entity_poly.pdbx_strand_id
1 'polypeptide(L)'
;MILPEYLSTLFLLPESHIKEFKKWPRSFWIITACNPYSSGQRSKDSENNARLEKDLKAMCEWICPIICTSKDGGHDAEPSFAVSGLNFEQVQNAAKEYSQNAVFLIEDNVLTVVSCTEDRQCPAGYFEDKILSEENYNSSLIKI
;
A
#
# COMPACT_ATOMS: atom_id res chain seq x y z
N MET A 1 -6.71 6.10 13.56
CA MET A 1 -7.78 5.14 13.31
C MET A 1 -7.37 4.12 12.27
N ILE A 2 -7.38 2.84 12.66
CA ILE A 2 -7.32 1.70 11.74
C ILE A 2 -8.75 1.29 11.45
N LEU A 3 -9.16 1.39 10.18
CA LEU A 3 -10.48 0.95 9.74
C LEU A 3 -10.45 -0.57 9.41
N PRO A 4 -11.57 -1.31 9.60
CA PRO A 4 -11.64 -2.75 9.32
C PRO A 4 -11.20 -3.13 7.90
N GLU A 5 -11.47 -2.24 6.93
CA GLU A 5 -11.17 -2.45 5.51
C GLU A 5 -9.66 -2.59 5.29
N TYR A 6 -8.83 -1.86 6.05
CA TYR A 6 -7.36 -1.96 5.97
C TYR A 6 -6.84 -3.34 6.35
N LEU A 7 -7.51 -4.04 7.27
CA LEU A 7 -7.11 -5.39 7.67
C LEU A 7 -7.40 -6.41 6.56
N SER A 8 -8.34 -6.08 5.67
CA SER A 8 -8.74 -6.91 4.53
C SER A 8 -8.06 -6.53 3.21
N THR A 9 -7.21 -5.50 3.20
CA THR A 9 -6.51 -5.02 2.01
C THR A 9 -5.77 -6.16 1.30
N LEU A 10 -5.87 -6.13 -0.03
CA LEU A 10 -5.18 -6.98 -0.98
C LEU A 10 -4.21 -6.13 -1.80
N PHE A 11 -3.14 -6.76 -2.25
CA PHE A 11 -2.04 -6.10 -2.96
C PHE A 11 -1.90 -6.69 -4.36
N LEU A 12 -2.19 -5.88 -5.35
CA LEU A 12 -2.09 -6.24 -6.76
C LEU A 12 -0.66 -5.97 -7.23
N LEU A 13 -0.06 -7.01 -7.80
CA LEU A 13 1.29 -6.98 -8.35
C LEU A 13 1.32 -7.58 -9.77
N PRO A 14 2.17 -7.05 -10.66
CA PRO A 14 2.51 -7.72 -11.90
C PRO A 14 3.08 -9.12 -11.63
N GLU A 15 2.80 -10.09 -12.51
CA GLU A 15 3.24 -11.48 -12.32
C GLU A 15 4.78 -11.60 -12.19
N SER A 16 5.52 -10.71 -12.87
CA SER A 16 6.97 -10.58 -12.73
C SER A 16 7.39 -10.25 -11.29
N HIS A 17 6.73 -9.31 -10.63
CA HIS A 17 7.02 -8.92 -9.25
C HIS A 17 6.69 -10.04 -8.26
N ILE A 18 5.61 -10.80 -8.51
CA ILE A 18 5.24 -11.96 -7.69
C ILE A 18 6.33 -13.03 -7.75
N LYS A 19 6.85 -13.33 -8.95
CA LYS A 19 7.96 -14.29 -9.13
C LYS A 19 9.23 -13.84 -8.41
N GLU A 20 9.43 -12.53 -8.28
CA GLU A 20 10.59 -11.93 -7.61
C GLU A 20 10.36 -11.59 -6.14
N PHE A 21 9.16 -11.81 -5.58
CA PHE A 21 8.82 -11.49 -4.20
C PHE A 21 9.84 -12.03 -3.18
N LYS A 22 10.36 -13.24 -3.42
CA LYS A 22 11.39 -13.86 -2.56
C LYS A 22 12.73 -13.10 -2.52
N LYS A 23 12.95 -12.17 -3.44
CA LYS A 23 14.13 -11.29 -3.51
C LYS A 23 13.88 -9.92 -2.88
N TRP A 24 12.65 -9.60 -2.49
CA TRP A 24 12.33 -8.33 -1.86
C TRP A 24 13.02 -8.19 -0.50
N PRO A 25 13.21 -6.96 -0.01
CA PRO A 25 13.67 -6.72 1.36
C PRO A 25 12.81 -7.46 2.38
N ARG A 26 13.41 -7.94 3.46
CA ARG A 26 12.68 -8.61 4.55
C ARG A 26 11.77 -7.67 5.33
N SER A 27 12.11 -6.38 5.35
CA SER A 27 11.33 -5.32 5.96
C SER A 27 11.09 -4.21 4.94
N PHE A 28 9.83 -3.83 4.75
CA PHE A 28 9.44 -2.73 3.88
C PHE A 28 8.08 -2.15 4.31
N TRP A 29 7.83 -0.92 3.89
CA TRP A 29 6.57 -0.21 4.10
C TRP A 29 5.78 -0.13 2.82
N ILE A 30 4.45 -0.11 2.89
CA ILE A 30 3.58 0.26 1.77
C ILE A 30 2.86 1.56 2.13
N ILE A 31 3.04 2.56 1.27
CA ILE A 31 2.51 3.91 1.43
C ILE A 31 1.66 4.25 0.21
N THR A 32 0.45 4.76 0.44
CA THR A 32 -0.46 5.27 -0.59
C THR A 32 -0.53 6.80 -0.53
N ALA A 33 -0.86 7.43 -1.66
CA ALA A 33 -1.12 8.87 -1.76
C ALA A 33 -2.61 9.18 -1.95
N CYS A 34 -3.47 8.15 -2.04
CA CYS A 34 -4.91 8.31 -2.21
C CYS A 34 -5.57 8.62 -0.87
N ASN A 35 -6.49 9.59 -0.85
CA ASN A 35 -7.16 9.98 0.39
C ASN A 35 -8.21 8.91 0.76
N PRO A 36 -8.14 8.29 1.94
CA PRO A 36 -9.08 7.25 2.38
C PRO A 36 -10.54 7.73 2.49
N TYR A 37 -10.80 9.04 2.46
CA TYR A 37 -12.13 9.64 2.44
C TYR A 37 -12.50 10.23 1.07
N SER A 38 -12.05 9.66 -0.04
CA SER A 38 -12.36 10.17 -1.39
C SER A 38 -13.84 10.01 -1.80
N SER A 39 -14.76 10.60 -1.03
CA SER A 39 -16.08 11.05 -1.49
C SER A 39 -15.99 12.39 -2.25
N GLY A 40 -14.80 12.76 -2.74
CA GLY A 40 -14.49 14.01 -3.42
C GLY A 40 -13.73 13.81 -4.74
N GLN A 41 -13.41 14.90 -5.43
CA GLN A 41 -12.76 14.89 -6.75
C GLN A 41 -11.39 14.20 -6.73
N ARG A 42 -11.30 12.99 -7.31
CA ARG A 42 -10.06 12.21 -7.57
C ARG A 42 -9.12 12.85 -8.60
N SER A 43 -9.35 14.11 -8.97
CA SER A 43 -8.59 14.82 -10.00
C SER A 43 -7.13 15.08 -9.62
N LYS A 44 -6.77 14.97 -8.33
CA LYS A 44 -5.42 15.19 -7.81
C LYS A 44 -4.68 13.90 -7.42
N ASP A 45 -5.32 12.73 -7.49
CA ASP A 45 -4.73 11.47 -7.02
C ASP A 45 -3.48 11.10 -7.85
N SER A 46 -3.51 11.35 -9.16
CA SER A 46 -2.37 11.13 -10.05
C SER A 46 -1.19 12.05 -9.75
N GLU A 47 -1.44 13.33 -9.48
CA GLU A 47 -0.43 14.32 -9.12
C GLU A 47 0.20 14.00 -7.76
N ASN A 48 -0.62 13.64 -6.77
CA ASN A 48 -0.15 13.25 -5.44
C ASN A 48 0.66 11.95 -5.51
N ASN A 49 0.23 10.96 -6.29
CA ASN A 49 0.97 9.72 -6.48
C ASN A 49 2.34 9.96 -7.13
N ALA A 50 2.41 10.80 -8.17
CA ALA A 50 3.68 11.17 -8.81
C ALA A 50 4.62 11.94 -7.86
N ARG A 51 4.06 12.80 -6.99
CA ARG A 51 4.83 13.50 -5.97
C ARG A 51 5.34 12.55 -4.89
N LEU A 52 4.50 11.64 -4.41
CA LEU A 52 4.88 10.61 -3.45
C LEU A 52 6.02 9.76 -4.01
N GLU A 53 5.91 9.31 -5.25
CA GLU A 53 6.96 8.54 -5.91
C GLU A 53 8.30 9.29 -5.92
N LYS A 54 8.28 10.58 -6.29
CA LYS A 54 9.47 11.42 -6.33
C LYS A 54 10.10 11.58 -4.94
N ASP A 55 9.28 11.84 -3.93
CA ASP A 55 9.76 12.02 -2.55
C ASP A 55 10.36 10.72 -2.02
N LEU A 56 9.68 9.58 -2.23
CA LEU A 56 10.18 8.27 -1.81
C LEU A 56 11.50 7.91 -2.50
N LYS A 57 11.62 8.13 -3.82
CA LYS A 57 12.89 7.91 -4.55
C LYS A 57 14.06 8.73 -4.03
N ALA A 58 13.80 9.88 -3.39
CA ALA A 58 14.85 10.69 -2.77
C ALA A 58 15.25 10.19 -1.37
N MET A 59 14.42 9.36 -0.73
CA MET A 59 14.61 8.90 0.65
C MET A 59 15.04 7.43 0.77
N CYS A 60 14.74 6.58 -0.23
CA CYS A 60 15.01 5.15 -0.18
C CYS A 60 15.76 4.63 -1.41
N GLU A 61 16.57 3.59 -1.21
CA GLU A 61 17.29 2.90 -2.28
C GLU A 61 16.43 1.89 -3.05
N TRP A 62 15.39 1.36 -2.40
CA TRP A 62 14.50 0.37 -2.98
C TRP A 62 13.05 0.85 -2.93
N ILE A 63 12.41 0.84 -4.09
CA ILE A 63 11.01 1.20 -4.29
C ILE A 63 10.40 0.28 -5.36
N CYS A 64 9.18 -0.18 -5.11
CA CYS A 64 8.41 -0.99 -6.03
C CYS A 64 6.96 -0.46 -6.09
N PRO A 65 6.44 -0.11 -7.28
CA PRO A 65 5.03 0.20 -7.45
C PRO A 65 4.15 -1.01 -7.10
N ILE A 66 3.07 -0.76 -6.36
CA ILE A 66 2.09 -1.77 -5.94
C ILE A 66 0.71 -1.13 -5.93
N ILE A 67 -0.34 -1.90 -6.15
CA ILE A 67 -1.71 -1.39 -6.08
C ILE A 67 -2.40 -1.97 -4.86
N CYS A 68 -2.99 -1.13 -4.01
CA CYS A 68 -3.80 -1.55 -2.88
C CYS A 68 -5.28 -1.59 -3.30
N THR A 69 -6.03 -2.61 -2.87
CA THR A 69 -7.47 -2.68 -3.12
C THR A 69 -8.20 -3.36 -1.96
N SER A 70 -9.49 -3.10 -1.81
CA SER A 70 -10.34 -3.78 -0.83
C SER A 70 -10.93 -5.06 -1.42
N LYS A 71 -11.12 -6.06 -0.56
CA LYS A 71 -11.65 -7.38 -0.96
C LYS A 71 -13.09 -7.34 -1.47
N ASP A 72 -13.86 -6.34 -1.06
CA ASP A 72 -15.27 -6.17 -1.42
C ASP A 72 -15.49 -5.43 -2.75
N GLY A 73 -14.42 -4.93 -3.40
CA GLY A 73 -14.51 -4.11 -4.60
C GLY A 73 -15.24 -2.78 -4.39
N GLY A 74 -15.53 -2.41 -3.12
CA GLY A 74 -16.19 -1.16 -2.76
C GLY A 74 -15.25 0.04 -2.77
N HIS A 75 -13.93 -0.19 -2.69
CA HIS A 75 -12.90 0.82 -2.91
C HIS A 75 -12.15 0.54 -4.20
N ASP A 76 -12.07 1.58 -5.04
CA ASP A 76 -11.28 1.55 -6.26
C ASP A 76 -9.82 1.21 -5.94
N ALA A 77 -9.19 0.43 -6.82
CA ALA A 77 -7.75 0.15 -6.75
C ALA A 77 -6.94 1.45 -6.66
N GLU A 78 -6.05 1.53 -5.67
CA GLU A 78 -5.26 2.72 -5.36
C GLU A 78 -3.78 2.46 -5.67
N PRO A 79 -3.15 3.30 -6.51
CA PRO A 79 -1.70 3.29 -6.68
C PRO A 79 -0.98 3.52 -5.36
N SER A 80 0.08 2.76 -5.12
CA SER A 80 0.87 2.78 -3.89
C SER A 80 2.32 2.38 -4.18
N PHE A 81 3.18 2.50 -3.17
CA PHE A 81 4.59 2.13 -3.29
C PHE A 81 5.03 1.30 -2.09
N ALA A 82 5.66 0.15 -2.36
CA ALA A 82 6.45 -0.59 -1.41
C ALA A 82 7.87 0.01 -1.35
N VAL A 83 8.38 0.32 -0.17
CA VAL A 83 9.68 0.99 0.05
C VAL A 83 10.45 0.39 1.22
N SER A 84 11.77 0.32 1.10
CA SER A 84 12.65 -0.22 2.15
C SER A 84 13.72 0.80 2.53
N GLY A 85 14.25 0.69 3.75
CA GLY A 85 15.29 1.59 4.28
C GLY A 85 14.75 2.87 4.91
N LEU A 86 13.42 2.99 5.05
CA LEU A 86 12.79 4.08 5.82
C LEU A 86 12.53 3.64 7.25
N ASN A 87 12.80 4.55 8.19
CA ASN A 87 12.40 4.39 9.58
C ASN A 87 10.95 4.86 9.82
N PHE A 88 10.41 4.54 11.00
CA PHE A 88 9.05 4.89 11.38
C PHE A 88 8.74 6.39 11.28
N GLU A 89 9.66 7.25 11.72
CA GLU A 89 9.47 8.71 11.69
C GLU A 89 9.36 9.24 10.25
N GLN A 90 10.22 8.77 9.35
CA GLN A 90 10.18 9.13 7.92
C GLN A 90 8.85 8.72 7.28
N VAL A 91 8.37 7.51 7.60
CA VAL A 91 7.09 6.99 7.09
C VAL A 91 5.91 7.78 7.64
N GLN A 92 5.92 8.12 8.93
CA GLN A 92 4.86 8.93 9.56
C GLN A 92 4.83 10.35 8.96
N ASN A 93 5.99 10.95 8.70
CA ASN A 93 6.08 12.26 8.06
C ASN A 93 5.51 12.22 6.63
N ALA A 94 5.87 11.20 5.84
CA ALA A 94 5.29 11.00 4.50
C ALA A 94 3.78 10.78 4.58
N ALA A 95 3.32 9.87 5.43
CA ALA A 95 1.90 9.59 5.62
C ALA A 95 1.10 10.84 5.98
N LYS A 96 1.62 11.69 6.87
CA LYS A 96 1.00 12.96 7.26
C LYS A 96 0.92 13.95 6.09
N GLU A 97 2.00 14.11 5.32
CA GLU A 97 2.04 14.97 4.13
C GLU A 97 0.96 14.58 3.11
N TYR A 98 0.72 13.27 2.95
CA TYR A 98 -0.28 12.72 2.05
C TYR A 98 -1.62 12.41 2.73
N SER A 99 -1.84 12.92 3.96
CA SER A 99 -3.10 12.78 4.71
C SER A 99 -3.60 11.33 4.87
N GLN A 100 -2.67 10.40 5.07
CA GLN A 100 -2.96 8.99 5.26
C GLN A 100 -3.38 8.69 6.70
N ASN A 101 -4.41 7.86 6.86
CA ASN A 101 -4.86 7.39 8.18
C ASN A 101 -4.06 6.20 8.69
N ALA A 102 -3.52 5.40 7.76
CA ALA A 102 -2.73 4.21 8.04
C ALA A 102 -1.75 3.92 6.89
N VAL A 103 -0.70 3.20 7.23
CA VAL A 103 0.27 2.60 6.30
C VAL A 103 0.44 1.12 6.64
N PHE A 104 1.10 0.37 5.78
CA PHE A 104 1.39 -1.04 6.02
C PHE A 104 2.88 -1.25 6.26
N LEU A 105 3.21 -2.03 7.29
CA LEU A 105 4.54 -2.54 7.58
C LEU A 105 4.56 -4.03 7.25
N ILE A 106 5.55 -4.47 6.47
CA ILE A 106 5.82 -5.87 6.24
C ILE A 106 7.17 -6.19 6.87
N GLU A 107 7.21 -7.17 7.76
CA GLU A 107 8.44 -7.69 8.36
C GLU A 107 8.40 -9.22 8.34
N ASP A 108 9.38 -9.84 7.69
CA ASP A 108 9.46 -11.30 7.52
C ASP A 108 8.10 -11.91 7.10
N ASN A 109 7.46 -11.29 6.09
CA ASN A 109 6.15 -11.64 5.53
C ASN A 109 4.94 -11.37 6.46
N VAL A 110 5.13 -10.87 7.67
CA VAL A 110 4.02 -10.44 8.54
C VAL A 110 3.56 -9.04 8.13
N LEU A 111 2.28 -8.93 7.75
CA LEU A 111 1.64 -7.66 7.46
C LEU A 111 1.08 -7.04 8.73
N THR A 112 1.45 -5.80 9.01
CA THR A 112 0.91 -5.00 10.12
C THR A 112 0.36 -3.69 9.57
N VAL A 113 -0.89 -3.38 9.90
CA VAL A 113 -1.47 -2.06 9.64
C VAL A 113 -1.05 -1.13 10.77
N VAL A 114 -0.43 -0.01 10.44
CA VAL A 114 0.05 0.97 11.42
C VAL A 114 -0.76 2.24 11.25
N SER A 115 -1.39 2.71 12.32
CA SER A 115 -2.11 3.98 12.28
C SER A 115 -1.14 5.16 12.22
N CYS A 116 -1.51 6.19 11.46
CA CYS A 116 -0.78 7.46 11.40
C CYS A 116 -1.44 8.56 12.25
N THR A 117 -2.58 8.25 12.87
CA THR A 117 -3.38 9.19 13.67
C THR A 117 -3.54 8.75 15.12
N GLU A 118 -3.16 7.51 15.44
CA GLU A 118 -3.21 6.92 16.78
C GLU A 118 -1.91 6.15 17.03
N ASP A 119 -1.49 6.02 18.28
CA ASP A 119 -0.40 5.13 18.68
C ASP A 119 -0.91 3.68 18.72
N ARG A 120 -1.20 3.13 17.55
CA ARG A 120 -1.79 1.80 17.40
C ARG A 120 -1.32 1.13 16.12
N GLN A 121 -1.05 -0.16 16.24
CA GLN A 121 -0.81 -1.06 15.13
C GLN A 121 -1.59 -2.37 15.30
N CYS A 122 -1.90 -3.03 14.19
CA CYS A 122 -2.69 -4.26 14.19
C CYS A 122 -2.14 -5.25 13.14
N PRO A 123 -1.72 -6.46 13.55
CA PRO A 123 -1.38 -7.52 12.61
C PRO A 123 -2.58 -7.84 11.71
N ALA A 124 -2.33 -7.99 10.42
CA ALA A 124 -3.34 -8.25 9.39
C ALA A 124 -3.05 -9.55 8.61
N GLY A 125 -2.25 -10.46 9.17
CA GLY A 125 -1.92 -11.76 8.58
C GLY A 125 -0.61 -11.74 7.80
N TYR A 126 -0.48 -12.63 6.82
CA TYR A 126 0.71 -12.72 5.98
C TYR A 126 0.53 -11.91 4.70
N PHE A 127 1.60 -11.25 4.27
CA PHE A 127 1.59 -10.44 3.06
C PHE A 127 1.37 -11.32 1.82
N GLU A 128 2.04 -12.47 1.72
CA GLU A 128 1.91 -13.39 0.58
C GLU A 128 0.48 -13.90 0.36
N ASP A 129 -0.29 -14.09 1.44
CA ASP A 129 -1.70 -14.52 1.37
C ASP A 129 -2.63 -13.43 0.79
N LYS A 130 -2.13 -12.19 0.71
CA LYS A 130 -2.86 -11.00 0.27
C LYS A 130 -2.39 -10.48 -1.08
N ILE A 131 -1.38 -11.12 -1.69
CA ILE A 131 -0.92 -10.76 -3.04
C ILE A 131 -1.86 -11.37 -4.08
N LEU A 132 -2.31 -10.54 -5.02
CA LEU A 132 -3.05 -10.94 -6.21
C LEU A 132 -2.24 -10.59 -7.46
N SER A 133 -2.27 -11.45 -8.47
CA SER A 133 -1.76 -11.06 -9.79
C SER A 133 -2.78 -10.17 -10.50
N GLU A 134 -2.30 -9.13 -11.17
CA GLU A 134 -3.16 -8.26 -11.99
C GLU A 134 -3.96 -9.04 -13.05
N GLU A 135 -3.38 -10.09 -13.63
CA GLU A 135 -4.05 -10.97 -14.59
C GLU A 135 -5.26 -11.71 -13.99
N ASN A 136 -5.13 -12.20 -12.75
CA ASN A 136 -6.21 -12.88 -12.06
C ASN A 136 -7.30 -11.90 -11.62
N TYR A 137 -6.93 -10.69 -11.20
CA TYR A 137 -7.86 -9.64 -10.82
C TYR A 137 -8.73 -9.16 -11.99
N ASN A 138 -8.11 -8.88 -13.14
CA ASN A 138 -8.85 -8.50 -14.35
C ASN A 138 -9.78 -9.62 -14.85
N SER A 139 -9.35 -10.88 -14.73
CA SER A 139 -10.19 -12.04 -15.07
C SER A 139 -11.41 -12.21 -14.15
N SER A 140 -11.32 -11.75 -12.90
CA SER A 140 -12.45 -11.76 -11.96
C SER A 140 -13.44 -10.61 -12.16
N LEU A 141 -12.99 -9.45 -12.69
CA LEU A 141 -13.85 -8.30 -12.97
C LEU A 141 -14.67 -8.45 -14.26
N ILE A 142 -14.22 -9.28 -15.22
CA ILE A 142 -14.91 -9.52 -16.50
C ILE A 142 -16.09 -10.51 -16.36
N LYS A 143 -16.32 -11.08 -15.16
CA LYS A 143 -17.39 -12.07 -14.91
C LYS A 143 -18.73 -11.46 -14.42
N ILE A 144 -19.01 -10.20 -14.70
CA ILE A 144 -20.30 -9.55 -14.42
C ILE A 144 -21.06 -9.31 -15.73
#